data_AF-A0A932EWH6-F1
#
_entry.id   AF-A0A932EWH6-F1
#
_cell.length_a   1.000
_cell.length_b   1.000
_cell.length_c   1.000
_cell.angle_alpha   90.00
_cell.angle_beta   90.00
_cell.angle_gamma   90.00
#
_symmetry.space_group_name_H-M   'P 1'
#
loop_
_entity.id
_entity.type
_entity.pdbx_description
1 polymer ?
#
loop_
_entity_poly.entity_id
_entity_poly.type
_entity_poly.pdbx_seq_one_letter_code
_entity_poly.pdbx_strand_id
1 'polypeptide(L)'
;MSRSPATPARPRVPSPPCRTRVAVAALLLTALALFAPAASPAGAGEPGGSTEAAQVVRQAIALIVNTPGDRMGIEDRLSDALRAPKRAGVDLGLVRRAQAALATGNVHEARRLLERSIGARPHLGRTDPQPIREVSGEPLATGAEAGTNVVADPLPPDRSRSGGDWLALAGLAALGGLGLWLAARFRPTTHGTEEVRP
;
A
#
# COMPACT_ATOMS: atom_id res chain seq x y z
N MET A 1 7.06 -45.04 -72.22
CA MET A 1 8.26 -44.56 -71.49
C MET A 1 8.16 -43.05 -71.36
N SER A 2 7.60 -42.55 -70.26
CA SER A 2 7.38 -41.11 -70.02
C SER A 2 8.28 -40.66 -68.86
N ARG A 3 9.26 -39.79 -69.14
CA ARG A 3 10.20 -39.28 -68.15
C ARG A 3 9.51 -38.17 -67.34
N SER A 4 9.38 -38.37 -66.03
CA SER A 4 8.94 -37.31 -65.11
C SER A 4 10.00 -36.21 -65.01
N PRO A 5 9.64 -34.92 -65.15
CA PRO A 5 10.58 -33.82 -65.00
C PRO A 5 10.98 -33.64 -63.53
N ALA A 6 12.28 -33.49 -63.30
CA ALA A 6 12.85 -33.25 -61.98
C ALA A 6 12.45 -31.86 -61.46
N THR A 7 11.82 -31.83 -60.29
CA THR A 7 11.44 -30.63 -59.55
C THR A 7 12.69 -29.83 -59.14
N PRO A 8 12.81 -28.54 -59.52
CA PRO A 8 13.96 -27.73 -59.13
C PRO A 8 13.95 -27.43 -57.62
N ALA A 9 15.09 -27.65 -56.97
CA ALA A 9 15.30 -27.35 -55.56
C ALA A 9 15.15 -25.83 -55.32
N ARG A 10 14.21 -25.44 -54.45
CA ARG A 10 14.02 -24.04 -54.05
C ARG A 10 15.26 -23.53 -53.30
N PRO A 11 15.75 -22.31 -53.60
CA PRO A 11 16.86 -21.69 -52.87
C PRO A 11 16.45 -21.42 -51.42
N ARG A 12 17.28 -21.86 -50.46
CA ARG A 12 17.11 -21.51 -49.04
C ARG A 12 17.42 -20.03 -48.86
N VAL A 13 16.40 -19.24 -48.55
CA VAL A 13 16.58 -17.83 -48.19
C VAL A 13 17.27 -17.78 -46.81
N PRO A 14 18.42 -17.11 -46.68
CA PRO A 14 19.09 -16.97 -45.39
C PRO A 14 18.24 -16.11 -44.45
N SER A 15 17.80 -16.69 -43.33
CA SER A 15 17.12 -15.97 -42.27
C SER A 15 18.03 -14.87 -41.69
N PRO A 16 17.53 -13.64 -41.49
CA PRO A 16 18.35 -12.56 -40.96
C PRO A 16 18.88 -12.88 -39.54
N PRO A 17 20.07 -12.37 -39.20
CA PRO A 17 20.84 -12.83 -38.04
C PRO A 17 20.16 -12.47 -36.71
N CYS A 18 20.10 -13.45 -35.82
CA CYS A 18 19.56 -13.44 -34.45
C CYS A 18 20.15 -12.36 -33.50
N ARG A 19 21.07 -11.51 -33.98
CA ARG A 19 21.84 -10.56 -33.16
C ARG A 19 20.98 -9.42 -32.61
N THR A 20 19.97 -8.97 -33.35
CA THR A 20 19.06 -7.90 -32.90
C THR A 20 18.18 -8.34 -31.73
N ARG A 21 17.78 -9.62 -31.67
CA ARG A 21 16.98 -10.15 -30.57
C ARG A 21 17.75 -10.22 -29.26
N VAL A 22 19.04 -10.55 -29.33
CA VAL A 22 19.92 -10.62 -28.14
C VAL A 22 20.18 -9.22 -27.57
N ALA A 23 20.40 -8.21 -28.41
CA ALA A 23 20.63 -6.84 -27.95
C ALA A 23 19.40 -6.23 -27.26
N VAL A 24 18.19 -6.49 -27.77
CA VAL A 24 16.93 -6.01 -27.16
C VAL A 24 16.67 -6.69 -25.81
N ALA A 25 16.92 -8.00 -25.69
CA ALA A 25 16.76 -8.72 -24.44
C ALA A 25 17.73 -8.23 -23.35
N ALA A 26 18.98 -7.96 -23.72
CA ALA A 26 19.98 -7.42 -22.79
C ALA A 26 19.58 -6.02 -22.29
N LEU A 27 19.11 -5.14 -23.18
CA LEU A 27 18.71 -3.77 -22.80
C LEU A 27 17.49 -3.75 -21.87
N LEU A 28 16.51 -4.64 -22.10
CA LEU A 28 15.35 -4.82 -21.22
C LEU A 28 15.73 -5.33 -19.83
N LEU A 29 16.66 -6.28 -19.74
CA LEU A 29 17.15 -6.80 -18.46
C LEU A 29 17.87 -5.72 -17.64
N THR A 30 18.71 -4.91 -18.27
CA THR A 30 19.41 -3.81 -17.59
C THR A 30 18.43 -2.71 -17.14
N ALA A 31 17.45 -2.37 -17.98
CA ALA A 31 16.41 -1.40 -17.61
C ALA A 31 15.55 -1.91 -16.44
N LEU A 32 15.21 -3.21 -16.42
CA LEU A 32 14.47 -3.82 -15.32
C LEU A 32 15.28 -3.85 -14.01
N ALA A 33 16.60 -4.08 -14.09
CA ALA A 33 17.47 -4.05 -12.92
C ALA A 33 17.63 -2.64 -12.32
N LEU A 34 17.65 -1.59 -13.16
CA LEU A 34 17.71 -0.19 -12.72
C LEU A 34 16.38 0.32 -12.14
N PHE A 35 15.26 -0.24 -12.57
CA PHE A 35 13.92 0.07 -12.06
C PHE A 35 13.42 -0.91 -10.99
N ALA A 36 14.24 -1.89 -10.58
CA ALA A 36 13.93 -2.68 -9.42
C ALA A 36 13.85 -1.71 -8.23
N PRO A 37 12.65 -1.45 -7.65
CA PRO A 37 12.58 -0.64 -6.46
C PRO A 37 13.53 -1.30 -5.47
N ALA A 38 14.38 -0.49 -4.82
CA ALA A 38 15.07 -0.92 -3.62
C ALA A 38 13.97 -1.27 -2.62
N ALA A 39 13.50 -2.51 -2.70
CA ALA A 39 12.65 -3.14 -1.73
C ALA A 39 13.52 -3.18 -0.49
N SER A 40 13.47 -2.08 0.27
CA SER A 40 13.93 -2.05 1.64
C SER A 40 13.32 -3.30 2.23
N PRO A 41 14.14 -4.22 2.79
CA PRO A 41 13.63 -5.45 3.32
C PRO A 41 12.48 -5.06 4.25
N ALA A 42 11.27 -5.48 3.90
CA ALA A 42 10.16 -5.49 4.81
C ALA A 42 10.58 -6.50 5.87
N GLY A 43 11.31 -6.02 6.87
CA GLY A 43 11.94 -6.84 7.88
C GLY A 43 10.86 -7.62 8.58
N ALA A 44 10.82 -8.92 8.33
CA ALA A 44 10.02 -9.90 9.06
C ALA A 44 10.65 -10.21 10.44
N GLY A 45 11.27 -9.22 11.09
CA GLY A 45 11.53 -9.27 12.52
C GLY A 45 10.21 -8.90 13.20
N GLU A 46 9.78 -9.68 14.21
CA GLU A 46 8.43 -9.62 14.81
C GLU A 46 7.77 -8.24 14.64
N PRO A 47 6.86 -8.11 13.66
CA PRO A 47 6.49 -6.80 13.16
C PRO A 47 5.67 -6.07 14.22
N GLY A 48 6.07 -4.85 14.58
CA GLY A 48 5.08 -3.84 14.92
C GLY A 48 5.12 -3.23 16.32
N GLY A 49 6.19 -3.44 17.10
CA GLY A 49 6.47 -2.53 18.21
C GLY A 49 6.98 -1.20 17.65
N SER A 50 6.17 -0.13 17.69
CA SER A 50 6.69 1.19 17.31
C SER A 50 7.79 1.62 18.28
N THR A 51 8.92 2.09 17.74
CA THR A 51 10.00 2.68 18.55
C THR A 51 9.64 4.06 19.10
N GLU A 52 8.53 4.63 18.64
CA GLU A 52 8.07 5.97 18.98
C GLU A 52 6.95 5.91 20.02
N ALA A 53 7.22 6.46 21.21
CA ALA A 53 6.26 6.50 22.30
C ALA A 53 4.90 7.08 21.86
N ALA A 54 4.90 8.10 20.99
CA ALA A 54 3.67 8.74 20.52
C ALA A 54 2.77 7.78 19.73
N GLN A 55 3.36 6.89 18.91
CA GLN A 55 2.59 5.91 18.15
C GLN A 55 2.06 4.81 19.08
N VAL A 56 2.86 4.36 20.06
CA VAL A 56 2.42 3.38 21.06
C VAL A 56 1.26 3.94 21.92
N VAL A 57 1.32 5.22 22.32
CA VAL A 57 0.21 5.88 23.03
C VAL A 57 -1.05 5.94 22.16
N ARG A 58 -0.94 6.23 20.85
CA ARG A 58 -2.10 6.18 19.94
C ARG A 58 -2.70 4.78 19.85
N GLN A 59 -1.88 3.73 19.85
CA GLN A 59 -2.36 2.34 19.90
C GLN A 59 -3.11 2.05 21.22
N ALA A 60 -2.60 2.53 22.35
CA ALA A 60 -3.29 2.40 23.64
C ALA A 60 -4.65 3.13 23.64
N ILE A 61 -4.71 4.35 23.09
CA ILE A 61 -5.98 5.08 22.91
C ILE A 61 -6.94 4.28 22.02
N ALA A 62 -6.46 3.71 20.92
CA ALA A 62 -7.27 2.89 20.04
C ALA A 62 -7.83 1.64 20.74
N LEU A 63 -7.04 0.96 21.58
CA LEU A 63 -7.50 -0.16 22.40
C LEU A 63 -8.57 0.28 23.42
N ILE A 64 -8.39 1.43 24.07
CA ILE A 64 -9.42 1.98 24.98
C ILE A 64 -10.75 2.21 24.25
N VAL A 65 -10.71 2.71 23.01
CA VAL A 65 -11.91 3.02 22.23
C VAL A 65 -12.58 1.77 21.66
N ASN A 66 -11.80 0.85 21.10
CA ASN A 66 -12.34 -0.31 20.39
C ASN A 66 -12.64 -1.49 21.33
N THR A 67 -11.82 -1.66 22.37
CA THR A 67 -11.86 -2.81 23.29
C THR A 67 -11.63 -2.33 24.74
N PRO A 68 -12.53 -1.52 25.32
CA PRO A 68 -12.35 -0.96 26.67
C PRO A 68 -12.24 -2.02 27.79
N GLY A 69 -12.71 -3.25 27.52
CA GLY A 69 -12.57 -4.40 28.43
C GLY A 69 -11.20 -5.08 28.38
N ASP A 70 -10.37 -4.83 27.36
CA ASP A 70 -9.02 -5.40 27.24
C ASP A 70 -8.01 -4.58 28.05
N ARG A 71 -8.18 -4.59 29.37
CA ARG A 71 -7.33 -3.83 30.28
C ARG A 71 -5.87 -4.28 30.22
N MET A 72 -5.63 -5.58 30.06
CA MET A 72 -4.28 -6.13 29.98
C MET A 72 -3.54 -5.62 28.74
N GLY A 73 -4.19 -5.64 27.56
CA GLY A 73 -3.61 -5.09 26.34
C GLY A 73 -3.33 -3.58 26.43
N ILE A 74 -4.23 -2.82 27.06
CA ILE A 74 -4.03 -1.38 27.27
C ILE A 74 -2.83 -1.12 28.20
N GLU A 75 -2.74 -1.82 29.34
CA GLU A 75 -1.65 -1.68 30.31
C GLU A 75 -0.29 -2.07 29.70
N ASP A 76 -0.25 -3.12 28.87
CA ASP A 76 0.94 -3.55 28.16
C ASP A 76 1.46 -2.45 27.21
N ARG A 77 0.57 -1.87 26.40
CA ARG A 77 0.95 -0.74 25.51
C ARG A 77 1.42 0.49 26.28
N LEU A 78 0.86 0.77 27.45
CA LEU A 78 1.35 1.87 28.28
C LEU A 78 2.75 1.60 28.83
N SER A 79 3.02 0.36 29.25
CA SER A 79 4.36 -0.07 29.66
C SER A 79 5.37 0.06 28.51
N ASP A 80 4.98 -0.35 27.29
CA ASP A 80 5.80 -0.19 26.09
C ASP A 80 6.11 1.28 25.80
N ALA A 81 5.11 2.17 25.89
CA ALA A 81 5.30 3.60 25.67
C ALA A 81 6.30 4.22 26.67
N LEU A 82 6.32 3.75 27.92
CA LEU A 82 7.27 4.20 28.94
C LEU A 82 8.69 3.67 28.71
N ARG A 83 8.83 2.50 28.07
CA ARG A 83 10.11 1.87 27.72
C ARG A 83 10.66 2.32 26.37
N ALA A 84 9.84 2.92 25.52
CA ALA A 84 10.22 3.34 24.18
C ALA A 84 11.45 4.28 24.18
N PRO A 85 12.42 4.07 23.26
CA PRO A 85 13.63 4.87 23.19
C PRO A 85 13.35 6.30 22.69
N LYS A 86 12.40 6.46 21.76
CA LYS A 86 12.03 7.77 21.21
C LYS A 86 10.82 8.33 21.96
N ARG A 87 11.05 9.33 22.80
CA ARG A 87 10.06 9.93 23.70
C ARG A 87 9.54 11.30 23.23
N ALA A 88 9.99 11.77 22.07
CA ALA A 88 9.58 13.07 21.53
C ALA A 88 8.06 13.11 21.30
N GLY A 89 7.43 14.24 21.67
CA GLY A 89 6.00 14.46 21.47
C GLY A 89 5.07 13.72 22.44
N VAL A 90 5.59 13.18 23.55
CA VAL A 90 4.78 12.55 24.61
C VAL A 90 5.17 13.05 26.00
N ASP A 91 4.19 13.49 26.78
CA ASP A 91 4.37 13.72 28.23
C ASP A 91 4.24 12.39 29.01
N LEU A 92 5.38 11.79 29.35
CA LEU A 92 5.42 10.53 30.11
C LEU A 92 4.86 10.66 31.53
N GLY A 93 4.81 11.86 32.11
CA GLY A 93 4.17 12.09 33.40
C GLY A 93 2.66 11.86 33.31
N LEU A 94 2.04 12.31 32.23
CA LEU A 94 0.63 12.04 31.95
C LEU A 94 0.37 10.57 31.63
N VAL A 95 1.27 9.88 30.91
CA VAL A 95 1.17 8.45 30.65
C VAL A 95 1.16 7.63 31.95
N ARG A 96 2.04 7.96 32.93
CA ARG A 96 2.02 7.29 34.25
C ARG A 96 0.73 7.54 35.03
N ARG A 97 0.21 8.78 34.98
CA ARG A 97 -1.09 9.09 35.60
C ARG A 97 -2.23 8.33 34.93
N ALA A 98 -2.17 8.14 33.62
CA ALA A 98 -3.16 7.34 32.89
C ALA A 98 -3.11 5.87 33.33
N GLN A 99 -1.92 5.31 33.53
CA GLN A 99 -1.75 3.95 34.07
C GLN A 99 -2.34 3.82 35.48
N ALA A 100 -2.15 4.82 36.36
CA ALA A 100 -2.78 4.84 37.68
C ALA A 100 -4.31 4.98 37.60
N ALA A 101 -4.84 5.78 36.67
CA ALA A 101 -6.27 5.90 36.44
C ALA A 101 -6.89 4.57 35.97
N LEU A 102 -6.24 3.87 35.04
CA LEU A 102 -6.62 2.50 34.64
C LEU A 102 -6.58 1.54 35.83
N ALA A 103 -5.56 1.64 36.68
CA ALA A 103 -5.44 0.81 37.89
C ALA A 103 -6.71 0.87 38.76
N THR A 104 -7.30 2.06 38.86
CA THR A 104 -8.56 2.33 39.60
C THR A 104 -9.85 2.08 38.80
N GLY A 105 -9.76 1.59 37.56
CA GLY A 105 -10.91 1.35 36.67
C GLY A 105 -11.45 2.60 35.97
N ASN A 106 -10.77 3.75 36.06
CA ASN A 106 -11.22 5.00 35.45
C ASN A 106 -10.68 5.15 34.02
N VAL A 107 -11.31 4.44 33.08
CA VAL A 107 -10.90 4.37 31.67
C VAL A 107 -11.01 5.74 30.96
N HIS A 108 -12.05 6.53 31.27
CA HIS A 108 -12.22 7.88 30.71
C HIS A 108 -11.11 8.84 31.11
N GLU A 109 -10.73 8.82 32.38
CA GLU A 109 -9.61 9.61 32.88
C GLU A 109 -8.32 9.23 32.18
N ALA A 110 -8.06 7.92 32.07
CA ALA A 110 -6.88 7.41 31.39
C ALA A 110 -6.81 7.88 29.93
N ARG A 111 -7.90 7.72 29.17
CA ARG A 111 -7.98 8.22 27.79
C ARG A 111 -7.66 9.71 27.69
N ARG A 112 -8.28 10.52 28.54
CA ARG A 112 -8.10 11.98 28.54
C ARG A 112 -6.65 12.37 28.84
N LEU A 113 -6.00 11.68 29.77
CA LEU A 113 -4.59 11.88 30.09
C LEU A 113 -3.68 11.49 28.92
N LEU A 114 -3.99 10.39 28.23
CA LEU A 114 -3.24 9.95 27.05
C LEU A 114 -3.38 10.91 25.87
N GLU A 115 -4.58 11.41 25.58
CA GLU A 115 -4.79 12.41 24.53
C GLU A 115 -4.01 13.69 24.82
N ARG A 116 -4.03 14.18 26.07
CA ARG A 116 -3.21 15.31 26.50
C ARG A 116 -1.72 15.03 26.37
N SER A 117 -1.28 13.81 26.65
CA SER A 117 0.13 13.43 26.59
C SER A 117 0.73 13.61 25.20
N ILE A 118 -0.08 13.43 24.14
CA ILE A 118 0.35 13.60 22.74
C ILE A 118 -0.07 14.96 22.14
N GLY A 119 -0.54 15.89 22.97
CA GLY A 119 -1.04 17.20 22.52
C GLY A 119 -2.35 17.14 21.72
N ALA A 120 -3.08 16.02 21.76
CA ALA A 120 -4.40 15.92 21.15
C ALA A 120 -5.43 16.68 21.99
N ARG A 121 -6.49 17.18 21.33
CA ARG A 121 -7.61 17.81 22.04
C ARG A 121 -8.30 16.75 22.90
N PRO A 122 -8.50 17.00 24.21
CA PRO A 122 -9.16 16.04 25.09
C PRO A 122 -10.58 15.74 24.60
N HIS A 123 -10.96 14.48 24.60
CA HIS A 123 -12.33 14.06 24.39
C HIS A 123 -13.20 14.57 25.56
N LEU A 124 -14.24 15.33 25.23
CA LEU A 124 -15.17 15.91 26.20
C LEU A 124 -16.45 15.06 26.38
N GLY A 125 -16.58 13.97 25.61
CA GLY A 125 -17.71 13.05 25.75
C GLY A 125 -17.70 12.34 27.10
N ARG A 126 -18.86 12.29 27.75
CA ARG A 126 -19.10 11.52 28.98
C ARG A 126 -19.65 10.12 28.70
N THR A 127 -20.01 9.85 27.45
CA THR A 127 -20.58 8.57 27.04
C THR A 127 -19.43 7.61 26.72
N ASP A 128 -19.53 6.39 27.24
CA ASP A 128 -18.64 5.31 26.83
C ASP A 128 -18.68 5.13 25.31
N PRO A 129 -17.53 5.01 24.64
CA PRO A 129 -17.51 4.66 23.24
C PRO A 129 -18.20 3.29 23.13
N GLN A 130 -19.34 3.26 22.45
CA GLN A 130 -19.97 2.00 22.07
C GLN A 130 -18.94 1.28 21.18
N PRO A 131 -18.46 0.09 21.55
CA PRO A 131 -17.60 -0.67 20.66
C PRO A 131 -18.35 -0.84 19.35
N ILE A 132 -17.63 -0.75 18.23
CA ILE A 132 -18.16 -1.09 16.90
C ILE A 132 -18.45 -2.59 16.92
N ARG A 133 -19.57 -2.97 17.52
CA ARG A 133 -20.14 -4.31 17.39
C ARG A 133 -20.80 -4.34 16.04
N GLU A 134 -20.63 -5.47 15.35
CA GLU A 134 -21.40 -5.83 14.16
C GLU A 134 -22.85 -5.40 14.39
N VAL A 135 -23.31 -4.47 13.55
CA VAL A 135 -24.63 -3.84 13.63
C VAL A 135 -25.65 -4.97 13.77
N SER A 136 -26.12 -5.16 14.99
CA SER A 136 -26.87 -6.34 15.37
C SER A 136 -28.30 -6.14 14.91
N GLY A 137 -28.61 -6.57 13.69
CA GLY A 137 -29.99 -6.72 13.22
C GLY A 137 -30.39 -5.90 12.00
N GLU A 138 -29.53 -5.02 11.48
CA GLU A 138 -29.78 -4.46 10.14
C GLU A 138 -29.12 -5.35 9.09
N PRO A 139 -29.83 -5.72 8.00
CA PRO A 139 -29.23 -6.51 6.94
C PRO A 139 -28.00 -5.77 6.44
N LEU A 140 -26.82 -6.39 6.62
CA LEU A 140 -25.58 -5.95 5.99
C LEU A 140 -25.90 -5.70 4.52
N ALA A 141 -25.50 -4.53 4.01
CA ALA A 141 -25.66 -4.18 2.61
C ALA A 141 -25.10 -5.34 1.76
N THR A 142 -26.00 -6.13 1.19
CA THR A 142 -25.63 -7.17 0.24
C THR A 142 -25.09 -6.46 -0.99
N GLY A 143 -24.11 -7.04 -1.70
CA GLY A 143 -23.44 -6.39 -2.84
C GLY A 143 -24.35 -5.97 -4.01
N ALA A 144 -25.68 -6.16 -3.90
CA ALA A 144 -26.70 -5.66 -4.80
C ALA A 144 -27.19 -4.24 -4.46
N GLU A 145 -27.01 -3.79 -3.21
CA GLU A 145 -27.29 -2.42 -2.78
C GLU A 145 -25.95 -1.74 -2.53
N ALA A 146 -25.58 -0.79 -3.40
CA ALA A 146 -24.46 0.10 -3.11
C ALA A 146 -24.86 0.98 -1.92
N GLY A 147 -24.61 0.49 -0.69
CA GLY A 147 -24.84 1.17 0.59
C GLY A 147 -24.03 2.45 0.79
N THR A 148 -23.50 3.02 -0.29
CA THR A 148 -22.97 4.37 -0.35
C THR A 148 -24.12 5.33 -0.57
N ASN A 149 -24.88 5.66 0.48
CA ASN A 149 -25.30 7.05 0.60
C ASN A 149 -23.99 7.82 0.65
N VAL A 150 -23.64 8.45 -0.47
CA VAL A 150 -22.45 9.29 -0.61
C VAL A 150 -22.68 10.49 0.29
N VAL A 151 -22.41 10.32 1.58
CA VAL A 151 -22.06 11.42 2.46
C VAL A 151 -20.67 11.81 1.99
N ALA A 152 -20.63 12.58 0.89
CA ALA A 152 -19.47 13.35 0.49
C ALA A 152 -19.30 14.46 1.54
N ASP A 153 -18.93 14.06 2.76
CA ASP A 153 -18.28 15.00 3.65
C ASP A 153 -16.97 15.35 2.94
N PRO A 154 -16.73 16.61 2.55
CA PRO A 154 -15.51 16.99 1.87
C PRO A 154 -14.34 16.67 2.79
N LEU A 155 -13.70 15.51 2.57
CA LEU A 155 -12.44 15.19 3.22
C LEU A 155 -11.48 16.34 2.90
N PRO A 156 -10.90 17.03 3.91
CA PRO A 156 -9.86 17.99 3.65
C PRO A 156 -8.75 17.29 2.87
N PRO A 157 -8.23 17.88 1.78
CA PRO A 157 -7.20 17.23 0.98
C PRO A 157 -5.97 16.99 1.86
N ASP A 158 -5.74 15.74 2.22
CA ASP A 158 -4.89 15.33 3.35
C ASP A 158 -3.37 15.46 3.07
N ARG A 159 -3.00 16.14 1.98
CA ARG A 159 -1.69 16.70 1.67
C ARG A 159 -1.75 17.33 0.29
N SER A 160 -1.24 18.55 0.15
CA SER A 160 -0.85 19.05 -1.17
C SER A 160 0.18 18.08 -1.75
N ARG A 161 -0.12 17.46 -2.90
CA ARG A 161 0.84 16.62 -3.64
C ARG A 161 2.19 17.32 -3.64
N SER A 162 3.20 16.64 -3.10
CA SER A 162 4.54 17.21 -3.02
C SER A 162 5.13 17.33 -4.43
N GLY A 163 6.12 18.20 -4.63
CA GLY A 163 6.80 18.30 -5.93
C GLY A 163 7.37 16.94 -6.41
N GLY A 164 7.69 16.04 -5.48
CA GLY A 164 8.13 14.68 -5.78
C GLY A 164 7.03 13.81 -6.42
N ASP A 165 5.77 13.97 -6.02
CA ASP A 165 4.66 13.19 -6.59
C ASP A 165 4.43 13.52 -8.07
N TRP A 166 4.61 14.79 -8.44
CA TRP A 166 4.54 15.22 -9.83
C TRP A 166 5.69 14.66 -10.67
N LEU A 167 6.90 14.61 -10.12
CA LEU A 167 8.04 13.99 -10.80
C LEU A 167 7.83 12.49 -11.00
N ALA A 168 7.31 11.78 -9.99
CA ALA A 168 6.99 10.36 -10.11
C ALA A 168 5.92 10.10 -11.17
N LEU A 169 4.84 10.90 -11.19
CA LEU A 169 3.79 10.80 -12.21
C LEU A 169 4.31 11.10 -13.62
N ALA A 170 5.12 12.15 -13.77
CA ALA A 170 5.74 12.49 -15.06
C ALA A 170 6.67 11.38 -15.56
N GLY A 171 7.46 10.77 -14.66
CA GLY A 171 8.32 9.64 -14.99
C GLY A 171 7.53 8.42 -15.48
N LEU A 172 6.44 8.06 -14.79
CA LEU A 172 5.57 6.96 -15.22
C LEU A 172 4.90 7.24 -16.57
N ALA A 173 4.42 8.47 -16.79
CA ALA A 173 3.83 8.86 -18.06
C ALA A 173 4.84 8.78 -19.23
N ALA A 174 6.09 9.22 -19.00
CA ALA A 174 7.15 9.15 -20.01
C ALA A 174 7.50 7.69 -20.37
N LEU A 175 7.61 6.80 -19.37
CA LEU A 175 7.82 5.36 -19.59
C LEU A 175 6.69 4.72 -20.38
N GLY A 176 5.43 5.03 -20.05
CA GLY A 176 4.27 4.55 -20.79
C GLY A 176 4.26 5.02 -22.25
N GLY A 177 4.58 6.30 -22.48
CA GLY A 177 4.69 6.87 -23.82
C GLY A 177 5.80 6.21 -24.66
N LEU A 178 6.97 5.97 -24.06
CA LEU A 178 8.07 5.29 -24.72
C LEU A 178 7.69 3.84 -25.11
N GLY A 179 6.99 3.13 -24.24
CA GLY A 179 6.47 1.79 -24.52
C GLY A 179 5.51 1.77 -25.71
N LEU A 180 4.55 2.71 -25.76
CA LEU A 180 3.62 2.84 -26.88
C LEU A 180 4.34 3.14 -28.20
N TRP A 181 5.31 4.05 -28.15
CA TRP A 181 6.09 4.44 -29.32
C TRP A 181 6.91 3.27 -29.88
N LEU A 182 7.57 2.50 -29.02
CA LEU A 182 8.29 1.29 -29.42
C LEU A 182 7.35 0.25 -30.04
N ALA A 183 6.19 0.02 -29.42
CA ALA A 183 5.18 -0.91 -29.95
C ALA A 183 4.70 -0.51 -31.36
N ALA A 184 4.48 0.79 -31.60
CA ALA A 184 4.13 1.29 -32.93
C ALA A 184 5.28 1.15 -33.92
N ARG A 185 6.52 1.44 -33.50
CA ARG A 185 7.71 1.45 -34.36
C ARG A 185 8.15 0.05 -34.81
N PHE A 186 7.98 -0.94 -33.95
CA PHE A 186 8.38 -2.34 -34.18
C PHE A 186 7.21 -3.26 -34.52
N ARG A 187 6.01 -2.72 -34.77
CA ARG A 187 4.86 -3.52 -35.20
C ARG A 187 5.21 -4.22 -36.53
N PRO A 188 5.30 -5.56 -36.58
CA PRO A 188 5.58 -6.25 -37.83
C PRO A 188 4.39 -6.06 -38.76
N THR A 189 4.63 -5.49 -39.94
CA THR A 189 3.68 -5.50 -41.04
C THR A 189 3.59 -6.93 -41.55
N THR A 190 2.64 -7.70 -41.03
CA THR A 190 2.30 -9.01 -41.58
C THR A 190 1.62 -8.82 -42.93
N HIS A 191 2.42 -8.63 -43.98
CA HIS A 191 2.03 -8.91 -45.35
C HIS A 191 2.41 -10.35 -45.64
N GLY A 192 1.43 -11.24 -45.56
CA GLY A 192 1.64 -12.67 -45.78
C GLY A 192 0.33 -13.45 -45.76
N THR A 193 -0.72 -12.93 -46.40
CA THR A 193 -1.81 -13.80 -46.88
C THR A 193 -1.26 -14.54 -48.09
N GLU A 194 -0.57 -15.66 -47.84
CA GLU A 194 -0.29 -16.65 -48.87
C GLU A 194 -1.65 -17.21 -49.29
N GLU A 195 -2.18 -16.67 -50.37
CA GLU A 195 -3.40 -17.13 -51.04
C GLU A 195 -3.16 -18.58 -51.51
N VAL A 196 -3.57 -19.54 -50.68
CA VAL A 196 -3.65 -20.94 -51.07
C VAL A 196 -4.78 -21.05 -52.08
N ARG A 197 -4.43 -20.97 -53.38
CA ARG A 197 -5.34 -21.34 -54.46
C ARG A 197 -5.52 -22.87 -54.48
N PRO A 198 -6.77 -23.36 -54.48
CA PRO A 198 -7.07 -24.79 -54.67
C PRO A 198 -6.76 -25.26 -56.10
#